data_AF-B2JBX1-F1
#
_entry.id   AF-B2JBX1-F1
#
_cell.length_a   1.000
_cell.length_b   1.000
_cell.length_c   1.000
_cell.angle_alpha   90.00
_cell.angle_beta   90.00
_cell.angle_gamma   90.00
#
_symmetry.space_group_name_H-M   'P 1'
#
loop_
_entity.id
_entity.type
_entity.pdbx_description
1 polymer ?
#
loop_
_entity_poly.entity_id
_entity_poly.type
_entity_poly.pdbx_seq_one_letter_code
_entity_poly.pdbx_strand_id
1 'polypeptide(L)'
;MKVTIKDSQILKTVNPNVIQAHLQATGWHETGRIYNDAGAIWRLKKDAADEYEILLPLQHSLGDYAERMSDILKTLETVENRDQVEILSEFITNYPNFIMQGVVMQIATPSIDKLSGEITLLGEVFEKLREIKTELADHDYILAIKAYQERLPIRCTGDLVKVDNHFILRNPHNFKIDNI
;
A
#
# COMPACT_ATOMS: atom_id res chain seq x y z
N MET A 1 11.46 -8.81 -12.45
CA MET A 1 11.06 -10.21 -12.18
C MET A 1 9.55 -10.18 -12.04
N LYS A 2 8.79 -10.96 -12.82
CA LYS A 2 7.32 -10.95 -12.71
C LYS A 2 6.91 -11.74 -11.47
N VAL A 3 6.61 -11.03 -10.38
CA VAL A 3 6.18 -11.63 -9.12
C VAL A 3 4.66 -11.69 -9.11
N THR A 4 4.11 -12.88 -8.89
CA THR A 4 2.67 -13.05 -8.67
C THR A 4 2.35 -12.84 -7.20
N ILE A 5 1.53 -11.84 -6.89
CA ILE A 5 1.07 -11.61 -5.51
C ILE A 5 0.00 -12.64 -5.16
N LYS A 6 0.30 -13.50 -4.18
CA LYS A 6 -0.62 -14.52 -3.65
C LYS A 6 -0.97 -14.32 -2.17
N ASP A 7 -0.39 -13.30 -1.52
CA ASP A 7 -0.67 -13.05 -0.11
C ASP A 7 -2.11 -12.53 0.05
N SER A 8 -2.97 -13.43 0.51
CA SER A 8 -4.39 -13.13 0.73
C SER A 8 -4.62 -12.02 1.76
N GLN A 9 -3.69 -11.80 2.70
CA GLN A 9 -3.83 -10.74 3.69
C GLN A 9 -3.64 -9.38 3.03
N ILE A 10 -2.59 -9.22 2.21
CA ILE A 10 -2.33 -7.99 1.44
C ILE A 10 -3.51 -7.69 0.50
N LEU A 11 -3.96 -8.70 -0.25
CA LEU A 11 -5.03 -8.52 -1.24
C LEU A 11 -6.37 -8.12 -0.61
N LYS A 12 -6.65 -8.52 0.63
CA LYS A 12 -7.85 -8.11 1.37
C LYS A 12 -7.85 -6.64 1.77
N THR A 13 -6.68 -6.00 1.84
CA THR A 13 -6.58 -4.60 2.25
C THR A 13 -6.70 -3.61 1.10
N VAL A 14 -6.71 -4.11 -0.13
CA VAL A 14 -6.90 -3.30 -1.34
C VAL A 14 -8.33 -2.79 -1.38
N ASN A 15 -8.51 -1.48 -1.60
CA ASN A 15 -9.82 -0.84 -1.60
C ASN A 15 -10.41 -0.83 -3.02
N PRO A 16 -11.63 -1.37 -3.23
CA PRO A 16 -12.20 -1.50 -4.57
C PRO A 16 -12.56 -0.14 -5.18
N ASN A 17 -12.80 0.89 -4.36
CA ASN A 17 -13.08 2.23 -4.87
C ASN A 17 -11.85 2.85 -5.56
N VAL A 18 -10.64 2.54 -5.09
CA VAL A 18 -9.40 3.03 -5.72
C VAL A 18 -9.21 2.34 -7.08
N ILE A 19 -9.48 1.04 -7.15
CA ILE A 19 -9.45 0.32 -8.43
C ILE A 19 -10.52 0.88 -9.37
N GLN A 20 -11.73 1.13 -8.89
CA GLN A 20 -12.79 1.71 -9.71
C GLN A 20 -12.38 3.04 -10.34
N ALA A 21 -11.79 3.95 -9.54
CA ALA A 21 -11.29 5.22 -10.03
C ALA A 21 -10.17 5.05 -11.07
N HIS A 22 -9.27 4.10 -10.84
CA HIS A 22 -8.19 3.76 -11.78
C HIS A 22 -8.74 3.24 -13.11
N LEU A 23 -9.68 2.29 -13.07
CA LEU A 23 -10.33 1.72 -14.26
C LEU A 23 -11.00 2.81 -15.10
N GLN A 24 -11.76 3.71 -14.44
CA GLN A 24 -12.38 4.87 -15.11
C GLN A 24 -11.34 5.78 -15.78
N ALA A 25 -10.25 6.09 -15.08
CA ALA A 25 -9.19 6.96 -15.59
C ALA A 25 -8.41 6.33 -16.76
N THR A 26 -8.38 4.99 -16.84
CA THR A 26 -7.63 4.23 -17.85
C THR A 26 -8.50 3.72 -19.01
N GLY A 27 -9.73 4.21 -19.13
CA GLY A 27 -10.62 3.96 -20.27
C GLY A 27 -11.41 2.67 -20.20
N TRP A 28 -11.43 1.98 -19.06
CA TRP A 28 -12.36 0.89 -18.83
C TRP A 28 -13.77 1.43 -18.63
N HIS A 29 -14.76 0.65 -19.06
CA HIS A 29 -16.17 1.00 -18.92
C HIS A 29 -16.89 -0.08 -18.11
N GLU A 30 -17.71 0.34 -17.16
CA GLU A 30 -18.60 -0.55 -16.46
C GLU A 30 -19.74 -0.99 -17.39
N THR A 31 -19.92 -2.29 -17.55
CA THR A 31 -20.95 -2.86 -18.43
C THR A 31 -22.07 -3.57 -17.67
N GLY A 32 -21.93 -3.74 -16.35
CA GLY A 32 -22.97 -4.34 -15.52
C GLY A 32 -22.55 -4.60 -14.08
N ARG A 33 -23.52 -5.05 -13.28
CA ARG A 33 -23.36 -5.46 -11.88
C ARG A 33 -23.85 -6.90 -11.69
N ILE A 34 -23.27 -7.62 -10.72
CA ILE A 34 -23.63 -9.00 -10.38
C ILE A 34 -23.74 -9.19 -8.87
N TYR A 35 -24.36 -10.31 -8.47
CA TYR A 35 -24.53 -10.70 -7.07
C TYR A 35 -25.16 -9.59 -6.20
N ASN A 36 -26.30 -9.03 -6.64
CA ASN A 36 -26.98 -7.91 -5.96
C ASN A 36 -26.04 -6.73 -5.68
N ASP A 37 -25.36 -6.26 -6.73
CA ASP A 37 -24.39 -5.17 -6.68
C ASP A 37 -23.15 -5.43 -5.81
N ALA A 38 -22.87 -6.68 -5.43
CA ALA A 38 -21.63 -7.04 -4.74
C ALA A 38 -20.42 -7.08 -5.68
N GLY A 39 -20.61 -7.17 -7.00
CA GLY A 39 -19.56 -7.13 -8.00
C GLY A 39 -19.91 -6.28 -9.22
N ALA A 40 -18.89 -5.72 -9.87
CA ALA A 40 -19.01 -4.89 -11.07
C ALA A 40 -18.20 -5.48 -12.22
N ILE A 41 -18.79 -5.52 -13.41
CA ILE A 41 -18.13 -5.98 -14.63
C ILE A 41 -17.60 -4.76 -15.38
N TRP A 42 -16.30 -4.75 -15.62
CA TRP A 42 -15.58 -3.71 -16.34
C TRP A 42 -14.97 -4.29 -17.60
N ARG A 43 -15.10 -3.58 -18.72
CA ARG A 43 -14.53 -4.00 -20.00
C ARG A 43 -13.66 -2.93 -20.62
N LEU A 44 -12.58 -3.38 -21.27
CA LEU A 44 -11.69 -2.54 -22.05
C LEU A 44 -11.48 -3.19 -23.41
N LYS A 45 -11.78 -2.44 -24.46
CA LYS A 45 -11.48 -2.82 -25.83
C LYS A 45 -10.19 -2.13 -26.29
N LYS A 46 -9.17 -2.91 -26.64
CA LYS A 46 -7.86 -2.40 -27.10
C LYS A 46 -7.62 -2.84 -28.54
N ASP A 47 -7.61 -1.88 -29.47
CA ASP A 47 -7.42 -2.09 -30.92
C ASP A 47 -8.30 -3.22 -31.52
N ALA A 48 -7.79 -3.92 -32.55
CA ALA A 48 -8.45 -5.05 -33.22
C ALA A 48 -8.36 -6.38 -32.43
N ALA A 49 -7.87 -6.34 -31.19
CA ALA A 49 -7.63 -7.50 -30.33
C ALA A 49 -8.73 -7.71 -29.27
N ASP A 50 -8.57 -8.79 -28.50
CA ASP A 50 -9.49 -9.31 -27.49
C ASP A 50 -10.01 -8.24 -26.52
N GLU A 51 -11.29 -8.36 -26.18
CA GLU A 51 -11.91 -7.56 -25.12
C GLU A 51 -11.45 -8.10 -23.76
N TYR A 52 -10.86 -7.23 -22.94
CA TYR A 52 -10.50 -7.59 -21.57
C TYR A 52 -11.67 -7.37 -20.63
N GLU A 53 -11.83 -8.27 -19.66
CA GLU A 53 -12.87 -8.18 -18.63
C GLU A 53 -12.25 -8.22 -17.24
N ILE A 54 -12.74 -7.35 -16.37
CA ILE A 54 -12.44 -7.32 -14.94
C ILE A 54 -13.74 -7.49 -14.17
N LEU A 55 -13.73 -8.43 -13.23
CA LEU A 55 -14.77 -8.53 -12.21
C LEU A 55 -14.25 -7.87 -10.92
N LEU A 56 -14.70 -6.65 -10.66
CA LEU A 56 -14.35 -5.89 -9.47
C LEU A 56 -15.29 -6.24 -8.31
N PRO A 57 -14.83 -6.89 -7.23
CA PRO A 57 -15.64 -7.08 -6.03
C PRO A 57 -15.79 -5.75 -5.29
N LEU A 58 -17.02 -5.35 -4.97
CA LEU A 58 -17.30 -4.10 -4.26
C LEU A 58 -17.45 -4.30 -2.74
N GLN A 59 -17.66 -5.55 -2.31
CA GLN A 59 -17.87 -5.89 -0.90
C GLN A 59 -16.72 -6.76 -0.38
N HIS A 60 -16.04 -6.29 0.66
CA HIS A 60 -14.94 -7.01 1.32
C HIS A 60 -15.40 -8.30 2.02
N SER A 61 -16.71 -8.47 2.27
CA SER A 61 -17.27 -9.66 2.91
C SER A 61 -17.36 -10.88 1.99
N LEU A 62 -17.07 -10.74 0.69
CA LEU A 62 -17.05 -11.86 -0.24
C LEU A 62 -15.92 -12.83 0.10
N GLY A 63 -16.24 -14.14 0.16
CA GLY A 63 -15.28 -15.17 0.56
C GLY A 63 -14.08 -15.30 -0.38
N ASP A 64 -14.29 -15.01 -1.67
CA ASP A 64 -13.32 -15.05 -2.76
C ASP A 64 -12.70 -13.67 -3.06
N TYR A 65 -12.92 -12.66 -2.20
CA TYR A 65 -12.45 -11.29 -2.43
C TYR A 65 -10.97 -11.24 -2.83
N ALA A 66 -10.10 -11.88 -2.05
CA ALA A 66 -8.66 -11.88 -2.33
C ALA A 66 -8.31 -12.52 -3.69
N GLU A 67 -9.03 -13.58 -4.08
CA GLU A 67 -8.81 -14.24 -5.37
C GLU A 67 -9.24 -13.34 -6.52
N ARG A 68 -10.38 -12.65 -6.39
CA ARG A 68 -10.84 -11.66 -7.37
C ARG A 68 -9.82 -10.52 -7.50
N MET A 69 -9.30 -9.99 -6.39
CA MET A 69 -8.25 -8.95 -6.43
C MET A 69 -6.98 -9.45 -7.12
N SER A 70 -6.57 -10.71 -6.90
CA SER A 70 -5.43 -11.31 -7.60
C SER A 70 -5.66 -11.38 -9.11
N ASP A 71 -6.86 -11.79 -9.55
CA ASP A 71 -7.21 -11.85 -10.97
C ASP A 71 -7.22 -10.46 -11.62
N ILE A 72 -7.72 -9.44 -10.92
CA ILE A 72 -7.66 -8.05 -11.37
C ILE A 72 -6.21 -7.62 -11.63
N LEU A 73 -5.30 -7.87 -10.67
CA LEU A 73 -3.89 -7.51 -10.83
C LEU A 73 -3.23 -8.20 -12.03
N LYS A 74 -3.56 -9.47 -12.31
CA LYS A 74 -3.06 -10.18 -13.50
C LYS A 74 -3.55 -9.55 -14.80
N THR A 75 -4.83 -9.18 -14.85
CA THR A 75 -5.41 -8.52 -16.02
C THR A 75 -4.77 -7.15 -16.24
N LEU A 76 -4.64 -6.34 -15.19
CA LEU A 76 -4.00 -5.03 -15.27
C LEU A 76 -2.51 -5.12 -15.62
N GLU A 77 -1.76 -6.07 -15.07
CA GLU A 77 -0.36 -6.34 -15.45
C GLU A 77 -0.24 -6.59 -16.96
N THR A 78 -1.17 -7.36 -17.52
CA THR A 78 -1.17 -7.69 -18.95
C THR A 78 -1.55 -6.48 -19.81
N VAL A 79 -2.59 -5.75 -19.41
CA VAL A 79 -3.13 -4.61 -20.18
C VAL A 79 -2.22 -3.38 -20.12
N GLU A 80 -1.66 -3.09 -18.95
CA GLU A 80 -0.80 -1.93 -18.69
C GLU A 80 0.68 -2.21 -18.94
N ASN A 81 1.08 -3.48 -19.06
CA ASN A 81 2.48 -3.91 -19.17
C ASN A 81 3.35 -3.36 -18.01
N ARG A 82 2.81 -3.47 -16.79
CA ARG A 82 3.44 -3.04 -15.53
C ARG A 82 3.47 -4.19 -14.54
N ASP A 83 4.48 -4.23 -13.67
CA ASP A 83 4.60 -5.28 -12.65
C ASP A 83 3.44 -5.21 -11.64
N GLN A 84 2.91 -6.35 -11.20
CA GLN A 84 1.81 -6.43 -10.22
C GLN A 84 2.12 -5.68 -8.92
N VAL A 85 3.38 -5.71 -8.48
CA VAL A 85 3.87 -5.02 -7.28
C VAL A 85 3.67 -3.51 -7.40
N GLU A 86 3.93 -2.96 -8.58
CA GLU A 86 3.76 -1.53 -8.83
C GLU A 86 2.29 -1.14 -8.82
N ILE A 87 1.46 -1.91 -9.53
CA ILE A 87 0.00 -1.71 -9.59
C ILE A 87 -0.60 -1.82 -8.18
N LEU A 88 -0.23 -2.86 -7.42
CA LEU A 88 -0.72 -3.07 -6.07
C LEU A 88 -0.37 -1.91 -5.13
N SER A 89 0.83 -1.32 -5.27
CA SER A 89 1.24 -0.16 -4.46
C SER A 89 0.38 1.10 -4.68
N GLU A 90 -0.40 1.14 -5.78
CA GLU A 90 -1.36 2.21 -6.07
C GLU A 90 -2.71 1.98 -5.38
N PHE A 91 -3.09 0.72 -5.15
CA PHE A 91 -4.41 0.36 -4.66
C PHE A 91 -4.47 0.09 -3.15
N ILE A 92 -3.32 0.00 -2.49
CA ILE A 92 -3.25 -0.16 -1.03
C ILE A 92 -3.58 1.16 -0.35
N THR A 93 -4.63 1.16 0.46
CA THR A 93 -5.00 2.28 1.32
C THR A 93 -4.60 2.06 2.77
N ASN A 94 -4.61 0.80 3.24
CA ASN A 94 -4.27 0.43 4.61
C ASN A 94 -3.59 -0.94 4.59
N TYR A 95 -2.58 -1.15 5.43
CA TYR A 95 -1.91 -2.44 5.60
C TYR A 95 -1.51 -2.58 7.08
N PRO A 96 -2.30 -3.29 7.89
CA PRO A 96 -2.12 -3.32 9.34
C PRO A 96 -0.91 -4.18 9.73
N ASN A 97 -0.30 -3.84 10.87
CA ASN A 97 0.87 -4.55 11.40
C ASN A 97 2.05 -4.68 10.40
N PHE A 98 2.21 -3.69 9.51
CA PHE A 98 3.36 -3.58 8.64
C PHE A 98 4.64 -3.50 9.46
N ILE A 99 5.60 -4.36 9.15
CA ILE A 99 6.95 -4.27 9.70
C ILE A 99 7.76 -3.40 8.76
N MET A 100 8.15 -2.23 9.25
CA MET A 100 9.04 -1.33 8.53
C MET A 100 10.47 -1.54 9.03
N GLN A 101 11.37 -1.81 8.09
CA GLN A 101 12.81 -1.79 8.29
C GLN A 101 13.41 -0.74 7.36
N GLY A 102 14.33 0.06 7.88
CA GLY A 102 14.89 1.16 7.11
C GLY A 102 15.77 2.08 7.93
N VAL A 103 15.95 3.30 7.42
CA VAL A 103 16.74 4.35 8.06
C VAL A 103 15.88 5.60 8.29
N VAL A 104 16.21 6.33 9.34
CA VAL A 104 15.64 7.67 9.55
C VAL A 104 16.35 8.65 8.61
N MET A 105 15.58 9.38 7.81
CA MET A 105 16.07 10.35 6.83
C MET A 105 15.91 11.79 7.30
N GLN A 106 14.85 12.10 8.04
CA GLN A 106 14.57 13.43 8.56
C GLN A 106 13.87 13.34 9.91
N ILE A 107 14.11 14.34 10.75
CA ILE A 107 13.48 14.51 12.05
C ILE A 107 12.95 15.94 12.13
N ALA A 108 11.64 16.10 12.29
CA ALA A 108 11.03 17.40 12.52
C ALA A 108 11.42 17.92 13.91
N THR A 109 11.36 19.23 14.12
CA THR A 109 11.51 19.80 15.46
C THR A 109 10.42 19.24 16.39
N PRO A 110 10.74 18.81 17.62
CA PRO A 110 9.72 18.25 18.51
C PRO A 110 8.69 19.30 18.91
N SER A 111 7.49 18.85 19.26
CA SER A 111 6.47 19.72 19.84
C SER A 111 6.97 20.36 21.15
N ILE A 112 6.49 21.56 21.46
CA ILE A 112 6.98 22.33 22.62
C ILE A 112 6.59 21.64 23.94
N ASP A 113 5.44 20.96 23.97
CA ASP A 113 4.84 20.43 25.19
C ASP A 113 5.16 18.94 25.43
N LYS A 114 5.60 18.22 24.39
CA LYS A 114 5.93 16.79 24.45
C LYS A 114 7.14 16.48 23.59
N LEU A 115 7.92 15.48 24.03
CA LEU A 115 9.04 14.96 23.26
C LEU A 115 8.55 14.06 22.12
N SER A 116 7.81 14.66 21.18
CA SER A 116 7.21 13.99 20.04
C SER A 116 7.42 14.80 18.77
N GLY A 117 7.44 14.12 17.63
CA GLY A 117 7.60 14.77 16.33
C GLY A 117 7.44 13.81 15.16
N GLU A 118 7.15 14.38 14.00
CA GLU A 118 7.17 13.65 12.73
C GLU A 118 8.61 13.30 12.36
N ILE A 119 8.81 12.07 11.90
CA ILE A 119 10.03 11.63 11.25
C ILE A 119 9.73 11.13 9.84
N THR A 120 10.70 11.26 8.94
CA THR A 120 10.68 10.63 7.62
C THR A 120 11.64 9.46 7.63
N LEU A 121 11.14 8.30 7.22
CA LEU A 121 11.85 7.04 7.13
C LEU A 121 12.04 6.68 5.65
N LEU A 122 13.15 6.04 5.31
CA LEU A 122 13.33 5.36 4.03
C LEU A 122 13.42 3.86 4.29
N GLY A 123 12.44 3.12 3.78
CA GLY A 123 12.34 1.68 3.95
C GLY A 123 11.77 1.00 2.71
N GLU A 124 11.81 -0.33 2.69
CA GLU A 124 11.23 -1.12 1.61
C GLU A 124 9.72 -1.29 1.84
N VAL A 125 8.93 -0.90 0.83
CA VAL A 125 7.48 -1.09 0.78
C VAL A 125 7.16 -1.75 -0.55
N PHE A 126 6.75 -3.01 -0.51
CA PHE A 126 6.48 -3.85 -1.69
C PHE A 126 7.65 -3.80 -2.71
N GLU A 127 8.83 -4.29 -2.30
CA GLU A 127 10.04 -4.39 -3.14
C GLU A 127 10.59 -3.06 -3.68
N LYS A 128 10.06 -1.93 -3.24
CA LYS A 128 10.53 -0.61 -3.64
C LYS A 128 10.87 0.22 -2.42
N LEU A 129 12.00 0.92 -2.49
CA LEU A 129 12.34 1.93 -1.49
C LEU A 129 11.32 3.08 -1.57
N ARG A 130 10.74 3.42 -0.42
CA ARG A 130 9.71 4.45 -0.28
C ARG A 130 9.96 5.28 0.95
N GLU A 131 9.63 6.56 0.84
CA GLU A 131 9.53 7.44 1.99
C GLU A 131 8.25 7.10 2.76
N ILE A 132 8.39 6.99 4.08
CA ILE A 132 7.31 6.69 5.01
C ILE A 132 7.39 7.71 6.14
N LYS A 133 6.27 8.39 6.41
CA LYS A 133 6.17 9.32 7.54
C LYS A 133 5.57 8.63 8.75
N THR A 134 6.00 9.01 9.94
CA THR A 134 5.37 8.57 11.18
C THR A 134 5.59 9.60 12.28
N GLU A 135 4.71 9.61 13.26
CA GLU A 135 4.84 10.45 14.45
C GLU A 135 5.24 9.57 15.63
N LEU A 136 6.37 9.90 16.26
CA LEU A 136 6.86 9.19 17.44
C LEU A 136 6.81 10.11 18.65
N ALA A 137 6.74 9.50 19.83
CA ALA A 137 6.75 10.21 21.11
C ALA A 137 7.74 9.55 22.08
N ASP A 138 8.15 10.34 23.07
CA ASP A 138 8.93 9.94 24.23
C ASP A 138 10.19 9.14 23.84
N HIS A 139 10.27 7.88 24.30
CA HIS A 139 11.44 7.03 24.10
C HIS A 139 11.72 6.75 22.62
N ASP A 140 10.67 6.48 21.84
CA ASP A 140 10.81 6.11 20.42
C ASP A 140 11.33 7.28 19.60
N TYR A 141 10.91 8.50 19.94
CA TYR A 141 11.40 9.72 19.30
C TYR A 141 12.89 9.97 19.63
N ILE A 142 13.33 9.74 20.87
CA ILE A 142 14.75 9.82 21.24
C ILE A 142 15.57 8.77 20.46
N LEU A 143 15.07 7.53 20.36
CA LEU A 143 15.74 6.47 19.61
C LEU A 143 15.87 6.83 18.12
N ALA A 144 14.86 7.45 17.53
CA ALA A 144 14.91 7.93 16.15
C ALA A 144 15.99 9.01 15.95
N ILE A 145 16.14 9.95 16.90
CA ILE A 145 17.23 10.94 16.89
C ILE A 145 18.59 10.26 16.90
N LYS A 146 18.79 9.30 17.82
CA LYS A 146 20.04 8.54 17.89
C LYS A 146 20.32 7.81 16.58
N ALA A 147 19.34 7.08 16.04
CA ALA A 147 19.47 6.35 14.80
C ALA A 147 19.81 7.26 13.61
N TYR A 148 19.17 8.44 13.53
CA TYR A 148 19.46 9.42 12.49
C TYR A 148 20.90 9.95 12.56
N GLN A 149 21.36 10.33 13.77
CA GLN A 149 22.70 10.88 13.99
C GLN A 149 23.80 9.85 13.74
N GLU A 150 23.60 8.62 14.19
CA GLU A 150 24.56 7.52 14.09
C GLU A 150 24.40 6.70 12.78
N ARG A 151 23.44 7.07 11.92
CA ARG A 151 23.09 6.37 10.66
C ARG A 151 22.80 4.88 10.85
N LEU A 152 22.13 4.55 11.96
CA LEU A 152 21.79 3.18 12.30
C LEU A 152 20.46 2.76 11.67
N PRO A 153 20.35 1.52 11.20
CA PRO A 153 19.07 0.99 10.75
C PRO A 153 18.12 0.84 11.94
N ILE A 154 16.82 0.95 11.65
CA ILE A 154 15.76 0.81 12.62
C ILE A 154 14.70 -0.17 12.12
N ARG A 155 13.92 -0.68 13.08
CA ARG A 155 12.74 -1.49 12.84
C ARG A 155 11.59 -0.97 13.70
N CYS A 156 10.40 -0.88 13.12
CA CYS A 156 9.17 -0.66 13.87
C CYS A 156 7.98 -1.33 13.20
N THR A 157 6.88 -1.45 13.93
CA THR A 157 5.62 -2.00 13.44
C THR A 157 4.54 -0.93 13.50
N GLY A 158 3.61 -0.93 12.56
CA GLY A 158 2.45 -0.05 12.58
C GLY A 158 1.49 -0.33 11.42
N ASP A 159 0.47 0.49 11.27
CA ASP A 159 -0.49 0.39 10.17
C ASP A 159 -0.03 1.29 9.03
N LEU A 160 0.41 0.69 7.92
CA LEU A 160 0.87 1.43 6.76
C LEU A 160 -0.34 1.91 5.94
N VAL A 161 -0.53 3.22 5.89
CA VAL A 161 -1.64 3.86 5.18
C VAL A 161 -1.09 4.74 4.06
N LYS A 162 -1.77 4.79 2.92
CA LYS A 162 -1.44 5.72 1.84
C LYS A 162 -2.43 6.90 1.86
N VAL A 163 -1.93 8.11 2.08
CA VAL A 163 -2.71 9.37 2.12
C VAL A 163 -2.07 10.37 1.17
N ASP A 164 -2.84 10.92 0.23
CA ASP A 164 -2.36 11.90 -0.77
C ASP A 164 -1.04 11.48 -1.45
N ASN A 165 -0.96 10.20 -1.84
CA ASN A 165 0.21 9.57 -2.44
C ASN A 165 1.47 9.45 -1.55
N HIS A 166 1.36 9.71 -0.24
CA HIS A 166 2.42 9.51 0.74
C HIS A 166 2.11 8.31 1.64
N PHE A 167 3.14 7.52 1.96
CA PHE A 167 3.01 6.46 2.96
C PHE A 167 3.15 7.03 4.36
N ILE A 168 2.21 6.66 5.22
CA ILE A 168 2.17 7.04 6.63
C ILE A 168 2.06 5.76 7.45
N LEU A 169 3.00 5.55 8.37
CA LEU A 169 2.91 4.49 9.37
C LEU A 169 2.17 5.01 10.59
N ARG A 170 0.90 4.61 10.76
CA ARG A 170 0.07 4.96 11.92
C ARG A 170 0.28 3.96 13.05
N ASN A 171 -0.01 4.39 14.27
CA ASN A 171 0.13 3.58 15.49
C ASN A 171 1.50 2.88 15.58
N PRO A 172 2.62 3.62 15.39
CA PRO A 172 3.94 3.01 15.44
C PRO A 172 4.19 2.44 16.84
N HIS A 173 4.76 1.24 16.89
CA HIS A 173 5.12 0.56 18.11
C HIS A 173 6.30 -0.37 17.86
N ASN A 174 6.92 -0.86 18.93
CA ASN A 174 8.12 -1.69 18.86
C ASN A 174 9.27 -1.02 18.07
N PHE A 175 9.43 0.30 18.19
CA PHE A 175 10.53 1.02 17.55
C PHE A 175 11.86 0.65 18.20
N LYS A 176 12.83 0.23 17.39
CA LYS A 176 14.15 -0.22 17.87
C LYS A 176 15.20 0.10 16.83
N ILE A 177 16.41 0.34 17.30
CA ILE A 177 17.61 0.28 16.46
C ILE A 177 17.86 -1.20 16.14
N ASP A 178 17.98 -1.54 14.86
CA ASP A 178 18.25 -2.90 14.41
C ASP A 178 19.76 -3.13 14.51
N ASN A 179 20.19 -3.96 15.46
CA ASN A 179 21.59 -4.36 15.54
C ASN A 179 21.77 -5.54 14.56
N ILE A 180 22.40 -5.28 13.42
CA ILE A 180 22.80 -6.33 12.46
C ILE A 180 23.80 -7.27 13.12
#